data_AF-A0A4Y8Y579-F1
#
_entry.id   AF-A0A4Y8Y579-F1
#
_cell.length_a   1.000
_cell.length_b   1.000
_cell.length_c   1.000
_cell.angle_alpha   90.00
_cell.angle_beta   90.00
_cell.angle_gamma   90.00
#
_symmetry.space_group_name_H-M   'P 1'
#
loop_
_entity.id
_entity.type
_entity.pdbx_description
1 polymer ?
#
loop_
_entity_poly.entity_id
_entity_poly.type
_entity_poly.pdbx_seq_one_letter_code
_entity_poly.pdbx_strand_id
1 'polypeptide(L)'
;MVDGIVEDAWAAFTRRWDVAHDQEAALAGMVSAEPDRHDWRVVDAALDRLHCARCGDRLGRGPVGCFACDQAHGFRYAAIETDRPGVPRGNEHAVRVNVSVLRRPHVTSANELLARRLLLPLLLAGFLPTVQEAQRMSALIKSGTPAQSTRLVEQAIEDAMARRRAGRPPPGQADG
;
A
#
# COMPACT_ATOMS: atom_id res chain seq x y z
N MET A 1 4.50 8.78 -5.82
CA MET A 1 3.23 9.00 -5.09
C MET A 1 3.20 8.24 -3.77
N VAL A 2 3.31 6.90 -3.74
CA VAL A 2 3.52 6.15 -2.48
C VAL A 2 4.89 6.43 -1.88
N ASP A 3 5.93 6.41 -2.71
CA ASP A 3 7.29 6.64 -2.21
C ASP A 3 7.40 7.99 -1.50
N GLY A 4 6.64 9.00 -1.95
CA GLY A 4 6.54 10.28 -1.25
C GLY A 4 6.02 10.15 0.19
N ILE A 5 4.87 9.50 0.41
CA ILE A 5 4.33 9.36 1.78
C ILE A 5 5.20 8.51 2.71
N VAL A 6 5.97 7.58 2.14
CA VAL A 6 6.91 6.72 2.88
C VAL A 6 8.18 7.50 3.22
N GLU A 7 8.77 8.19 2.24
CA GLU A 7 9.97 9.00 2.44
C GLU A 7 9.71 10.23 3.32
N ASP A 8 8.56 10.89 3.19
CA ASP A 8 8.17 12.01 4.06
C ASP A 8 8.02 11.56 5.52
N ALA A 9 7.41 10.39 5.75
CA ALA A 9 7.27 9.82 7.08
C ALA A 9 8.62 9.45 7.69
N TRP A 10 9.53 8.88 6.88
CA TRP A 10 10.90 8.61 7.32
C TRP A 10 11.66 9.88 7.66
N ALA A 11 11.63 10.88 6.79
CA ALA A 11 12.31 12.15 7.03
C ALA A 11 11.76 12.85 8.29
N ALA A 12 10.45 12.78 8.54
CA ALA A 12 9.85 13.28 9.77
C ALA A 12 10.26 12.44 11.00
N PHE A 13 10.41 11.13 10.84
CA PHE A 13 10.90 10.25 11.89
C PHE A 13 12.35 10.57 12.26
N THR A 14 13.28 10.58 11.30
CA THR A 14 14.72 10.81 11.56
C THR A 14 14.99 12.19 12.14
N ARG A 15 14.29 13.24 11.69
CA ARG A 15 14.41 14.59 12.26
C ARG A 15 14.13 14.65 13.76
N ARG A 16 13.27 13.78 14.30
CA ARG A 16 12.97 13.74 15.74
C ARG A 16 14.09 13.11 16.58
N TRP A 17 14.96 12.33 15.96
CA TRP A 17 16.04 11.61 16.62
C TRP A 17 17.41 12.24 16.38
N ASP A 18 17.49 13.33 15.60
CA ASP A 18 18.74 14.00 15.18
C ASP A 18 19.78 13.03 14.60
N VAL A 19 19.29 12.05 13.83
CA VAL A 19 20.11 10.96 13.30
C VAL A 19 20.89 11.45 12.09
N ALA A 20 22.22 11.27 12.14
CA ALA A 20 23.10 11.56 11.02
C ALA A 20 22.89 10.53 9.88
N HIS A 21 23.20 10.91 8.64
CA HIS A 21 22.90 10.09 7.46
C HIS A 21 23.62 8.72 7.48
N ASP A 22 24.83 8.66 8.03
CA ASP A 22 25.62 7.43 8.20
C ASP A 22 25.03 6.46 9.23
N GLN A 23 24.08 6.92 10.05
CA GLN A 23 23.38 6.12 11.06
C GLN A 23 22.00 5.62 10.60
N GLU A 24 21.52 6.02 9.40
CA GLU A 24 20.19 5.66 8.92
C GLU A 24 19.97 4.15 8.79
N ALA A 25 21.00 3.39 8.37
CA ALA A 25 20.89 1.94 8.25
C ALA A 25 20.75 1.25 9.62
N ALA A 26 21.44 1.74 10.64
CA ALA A 26 21.34 1.21 11.99
C ALA A 26 19.95 1.49 12.60
N LEU A 27 19.45 2.72 12.41
CA LEU A 27 18.08 3.08 12.79
C LEU A 27 17.04 2.25 12.05
N ALA A 28 17.24 2.03 10.74
CA ALA A 28 16.36 1.21 9.93
C ALA A 28 16.29 -0.24 10.45
N GLY A 29 17.44 -0.79 10.86
CA GLY A 29 17.53 -2.09 11.50
C GLY A 29 16.66 -2.19 12.75
N MET A 30 16.76 -1.21 13.66
CA MET A 30 15.94 -1.15 14.89
C MET A 30 14.45 -1.07 14.57
N VAL A 31 14.05 -0.17 13.67
CA VAL A 31 12.65 -0.01 13.25
C VAL A 31 12.10 -1.32 12.66
N SER A 32 12.89 -2.02 11.85
CA SER A 32 12.46 -3.29 11.24
C SER A 32 12.32 -4.45 12.23
N ALA A 33 13.03 -4.39 13.36
CA ALA A 33 12.98 -5.39 14.42
C ALA A 33 11.78 -5.19 15.36
N GLU A 34 11.25 -3.97 15.46
CA GLU A 34 10.13 -3.61 16.34
C GLU A 34 8.96 -2.98 15.55
N PRO A 35 8.43 -3.65 14.51
CA PRO A 35 7.47 -3.03 13.60
C PRO A 35 6.20 -2.56 14.31
N ASP A 36 5.75 -3.26 15.35
CA ASP A 36 4.56 -2.95 16.16
C ASP A 36 4.65 -1.63 16.94
N ARG A 37 5.85 -1.05 17.06
CA ARG A 37 6.07 0.24 17.71
C ARG A 37 6.05 1.42 16.75
N HIS A 38 5.93 1.16 15.45
CA HIS A 38 6.12 2.16 14.42
C HIS A 38 4.96 2.20 13.43
N ASP A 39 4.69 3.40 12.91
CA ASP A 39 3.74 3.56 11.81
C ASP A 39 4.23 2.81 10.57
N TRP A 40 3.31 2.21 9.83
CA TRP A 40 3.64 1.38 8.67
C TRP A 40 4.51 2.10 7.63
N ARG A 41 4.36 3.42 7.44
CA ARG A 41 5.18 4.19 6.49
C ARG A 41 6.64 4.22 6.94
N VAL A 42 6.88 4.34 8.23
CA VAL A 42 8.22 4.32 8.83
C VAL A 42 8.82 2.92 8.72
N VAL A 43 8.03 1.86 8.96
CA VAL A 43 8.48 0.46 8.78
C VAL A 43 8.79 0.16 7.31
N ASP A 44 7.99 0.65 6.38
CA ASP A 44 8.20 0.45 4.95
C ASP A 44 9.42 1.20 4.40
N ALA A 45 9.68 2.41 4.91
CA ALA A 45 10.91 3.16 4.64
C ALA A 45 12.13 2.48 5.28
N ALA A 46 11.90 1.93 6.47
CA ALA A 46 12.65 0.91 7.17
C ALA A 46 13.33 -0.10 6.23
N LEU A 47 12.47 -0.95 5.72
CA LEU A 47 12.81 -2.07 4.85
C LEU A 47 13.46 -1.62 3.53
N ASP A 48 13.11 -0.44 3.02
CA ASP A 48 13.67 0.08 1.76
C ASP A 48 15.13 0.51 1.85
N ARG A 49 15.64 0.72 3.06
CA ARG A 49 17.05 1.06 3.36
C ARG A 49 17.90 -0.16 3.69
N LEU A 50 17.27 -1.32 3.89
CA LEU A 50 17.96 -2.54 4.28
C LEU A 50 18.08 -3.49 3.08
N HIS A 51 19.23 -4.14 2.98
CA HIS A 51 19.47 -5.22 2.04
C HIS A 51 19.39 -6.58 2.74
N CYS A 52 18.80 -7.55 2.06
CA CYS A 52 18.75 -8.93 2.52
C CYS A 52 20.14 -9.57 2.39
N ALA A 53 20.72 -9.98 3.51
CA ALA A 53 22.02 -10.66 3.52
C ALA A 53 22.04 -12.01 2.75
N ARG A 54 20.87 -12.59 2.44
CA ARG A 54 20.77 -13.84 1.69
C ARG A 54 20.66 -13.66 0.18
N CYS A 55 19.82 -12.73 -0.29
CA CYS A 55 19.57 -12.57 -1.72
C CYS A 55 20.07 -11.24 -2.30
N GLY A 56 20.63 -10.34 -1.49
CA GLY A 56 21.16 -9.03 -1.90
C GLY A 56 20.11 -7.97 -2.26
N ASP A 57 18.88 -8.37 -2.56
CA ASP A 57 17.77 -7.46 -2.82
C ASP A 57 17.35 -6.66 -1.58
N ARG A 58 16.52 -5.63 -1.75
CA ARG A 58 15.91 -4.90 -0.63
C ARG A 58 15.11 -5.85 0.26
N LEU A 59 15.25 -5.70 1.57
CA LEU A 59 14.65 -6.59 2.55
C LEU A 59 13.12 -6.60 2.39
N GLY A 60 12.54 -7.79 2.30
CA GLY A 60 11.09 -7.96 2.06
C GLY A 60 10.65 -7.89 0.59
N ARG A 61 11.57 -7.64 -0.36
CA ARG A 61 11.27 -7.57 -1.81
C ARG A 61 11.91 -8.69 -2.64
N GLY A 62 12.78 -9.49 -2.03
CA GLY A 62 13.47 -10.59 -2.71
C GLY A 62 12.56 -11.72 -3.22
N PRO A 63 13.13 -12.70 -3.94
CA PRO A 63 12.39 -13.74 -4.66
C PRO A 63 11.61 -14.67 -3.73
N VAL A 64 10.65 -15.40 -4.31
CA VAL A 64 9.86 -16.43 -3.61
C VAL A 64 10.78 -17.47 -2.96
N GLY A 65 10.54 -17.77 -1.69
CA GLY A 65 11.32 -18.76 -0.95
C GLY A 65 12.56 -18.19 -0.27
N CYS A 66 12.85 -16.89 -0.42
CA CYS A 66 13.84 -16.23 0.41
C CYS A 66 13.28 -16.01 1.82
N PHE A 67 13.59 -16.92 2.75
CA PHE A 67 13.10 -16.89 4.13
C PHE A 67 13.22 -15.52 4.82
N ALA A 68 14.37 -14.83 4.67
CA ALA A 68 14.58 -13.53 5.31
C ALA A 68 13.65 -12.44 4.74
N CYS A 69 13.42 -12.45 3.41
CA CYS A 69 12.47 -11.53 2.79
C CYS A 69 11.02 -11.90 3.11
N ASP A 70 10.67 -13.17 3.12
CA ASP A 70 9.32 -13.62 3.47
C ASP A 70 8.99 -13.28 4.93
N GLN A 71 9.94 -13.46 5.85
CA GLN A 71 9.77 -13.07 7.25
C GLN A 71 9.60 -11.55 7.41
N ALA A 72 10.47 -10.74 6.80
CA ALA A 72 10.33 -9.29 6.84
C ALA A 72 8.99 -8.80 6.23
N HIS A 73 8.55 -9.44 5.15
CA HIS A 73 7.24 -9.19 4.55
C HIS A 73 6.07 -9.63 5.44
N GLY A 74 6.23 -10.66 6.27
CA GLY A 74 5.22 -11.05 7.26
C GLY A 74 5.16 -10.05 8.43
N PHE A 75 6.31 -9.71 9.01
CA PHE A 75 6.39 -8.89 10.21
C PHE A 75 5.99 -7.43 10.00
N ARG A 76 6.16 -6.87 8.79
CA ARG A 76 5.61 -5.53 8.48
C ARG A 76 4.11 -5.40 8.76
N TYR A 77 3.35 -6.50 8.79
CA TYR A 77 1.91 -6.45 9.06
C TYR A 77 1.58 -6.07 10.51
N ALA A 78 2.53 -6.26 11.44
CA ALA A 78 2.40 -5.84 12.83
C ALA A 78 2.47 -4.31 13.02
N ALA A 79 2.91 -3.56 12.00
CA ALA A 79 3.05 -2.12 12.09
C ALA A 79 1.72 -1.39 12.35
N ILE A 80 1.81 -0.26 13.05
CA ILE A 80 0.68 0.60 13.40
C ILE A 80 0.12 1.23 12.12
N GLU A 81 -1.20 1.11 11.93
CA GLU A 81 -1.92 1.74 10.82
C GLU A 81 -2.63 2.99 11.33
N THR A 82 -2.02 4.16 11.13
CA THR A 82 -2.62 5.45 11.47
C THR A 82 -3.18 6.13 10.22
N ASP A 83 -4.51 6.20 10.11
CA ASP A 83 -5.16 6.92 9.02
C ASP A 83 -4.72 8.40 8.97
N ARG A 84 -4.36 8.88 7.78
CA ARG A 84 -3.99 10.30 7.60
C ARG A 84 -5.20 11.22 7.80
N PRO A 85 -5.00 12.51 8.11
CA PRO A 85 -6.11 13.44 8.25
C PRO A 85 -6.97 13.53 6.98
N GLY A 86 -8.30 13.58 7.14
CA GLY A 86 -9.24 13.83 6.05
C GLY A 86 -9.59 12.62 5.18
N VAL A 87 -9.14 11.40 5.51
CA VAL A 87 -9.53 10.18 4.79
C VAL A 87 -10.44 9.27 5.62
N PRO A 88 -11.24 8.39 4.99
CA PRO A 88 -12.06 7.42 5.71
C PRO A 88 -11.22 6.47 6.57
N ARG A 89 -11.79 5.99 7.68
CA ARG A 89 -11.17 4.95 8.51
C ARG A 89 -10.83 3.71 7.69
N GLY A 90 -9.62 3.19 7.85
CA GLY A 90 -9.10 2.02 7.15
C GLY A 90 -8.53 2.32 5.76
N ASN A 91 -8.41 3.60 5.38
CA ASN A 91 -7.78 3.97 4.12
C ASN A 91 -6.30 3.59 4.12
N GLU A 92 -5.56 3.82 5.21
CA GLU A 92 -4.12 3.51 5.24
C GLU A 92 -3.86 2.00 5.23
N HIS A 93 -4.76 1.21 5.82
CA HIS A 93 -4.77 -0.23 5.63
C HIS A 93 -4.85 -0.61 4.15
N ALA A 94 -5.82 -0.04 3.42
CA ALA A 94 -5.99 -0.30 2.01
C ALA A 94 -4.78 0.16 1.18
N VAL A 95 -4.19 1.32 1.48
CA VAL A 95 -2.94 1.78 0.84
C VAL A 95 -1.83 0.76 1.09
N ARG A 96 -1.58 0.40 2.35
CA ARG A 96 -0.50 -0.51 2.75
C ARG A 96 -0.61 -1.87 2.06
N VAL A 97 -1.81 -2.45 1.97
CA VAL A 97 -2.05 -3.72 1.25
C VAL A 97 -1.72 -3.59 -0.24
N ASN A 98 -2.08 -2.49 -0.88
CA ASN A 98 -1.72 -2.26 -2.28
C ASN A 98 -0.21 -2.11 -2.46
N VAL A 99 0.44 -1.36 -1.57
CA VAL A 99 1.90 -1.16 -1.58
C VAL A 99 2.64 -2.48 -1.39
N SER A 100 2.23 -3.32 -0.44
CA SER A 100 2.90 -4.59 -0.16
C SER A 100 2.91 -5.52 -1.37
N VAL A 101 1.80 -5.56 -2.13
CA VAL A 101 1.69 -6.32 -3.38
C VAL A 101 2.57 -5.72 -4.48
N LEU A 102 2.53 -4.40 -4.68
CA LEU A 102 3.29 -3.73 -5.74
C LEU A 102 4.80 -3.82 -5.53
N ARG A 103 5.26 -3.95 -4.29
CA ARG A 103 6.67 -4.17 -3.94
C ARG A 103 7.14 -5.61 -4.20
N ARG A 104 6.23 -6.57 -4.40
CA ARG A 104 6.53 -7.98 -4.71
C ARG A 104 5.78 -8.45 -5.96
N PRO A 105 6.06 -7.87 -7.15
CA PRO A 105 5.29 -8.20 -8.35
C PRO A 105 5.38 -9.67 -8.76
N HIS A 106 6.47 -10.34 -8.42
CA HIS A 106 6.73 -11.73 -8.77
C HIS A 106 5.86 -12.75 -7.99
N VAL A 107 5.17 -12.35 -6.91
CA VAL A 107 4.28 -13.25 -6.14
C VAL A 107 2.80 -13.09 -6.49
N THR A 108 2.48 -12.27 -7.48
CA THR A 108 1.11 -11.84 -7.77
C THR A 108 0.82 -11.92 -9.27
N SER A 109 -0.42 -12.23 -9.63
CA SER A 109 -0.84 -12.28 -11.05
C SER A 109 -0.78 -10.90 -11.72
N ALA A 110 -0.58 -10.86 -13.04
CA ALA A 110 -0.54 -9.62 -13.80
C ALA A 110 -1.82 -8.78 -13.65
N ASN A 111 -3.00 -9.43 -13.63
CA ASN A 111 -4.29 -8.77 -13.45
C ASN A 111 -4.43 -8.12 -12.07
N GLU A 112 -3.99 -8.83 -11.02
CA GLU A 112 -3.99 -8.28 -9.67
C GLU A 112 -3.03 -7.09 -9.57
N LEU A 113 -1.83 -7.17 -10.17
CA LEU A 113 -0.91 -6.02 -10.22
C LEU A 113 -1.51 -4.83 -10.94
N LEU A 114 -2.20 -5.04 -12.06
CA LEU A 114 -2.90 -3.98 -12.77
C LEU A 114 -3.98 -3.34 -11.88
N ALA A 115 -4.78 -4.15 -11.19
CA ALA A 115 -5.79 -3.66 -10.25
C ALA A 115 -5.19 -2.79 -9.13
N ARG A 116 -4.11 -3.26 -8.50
CA ARG A 116 -3.43 -2.50 -7.44
C ARG A 116 -2.85 -1.18 -7.95
N ARG A 117 -2.27 -1.17 -9.16
CA ARG A 117 -1.73 0.06 -9.78
C ARG A 117 -2.81 1.09 -10.06
N LEU A 118 -3.99 0.65 -10.52
CA LEU A 118 -5.08 1.57 -10.85
C LEU A 118 -5.81 2.07 -9.60
N LEU A 119 -5.94 1.24 -8.56
CA LEU A 119 -6.64 1.60 -7.33
C LEU A 119 -5.80 2.49 -6.40
N LEU A 120 -4.49 2.28 -6.35
CA LEU A 120 -3.59 2.96 -5.41
C LEU A 120 -3.64 4.50 -5.49
N PRO A 121 -3.62 5.16 -6.66
CA PRO A 121 -3.74 6.62 -6.74
C PRO A 121 -5.01 7.16 -6.07
N LEU A 122 -6.14 6.45 -6.18
CA LEU A 122 -7.39 6.84 -5.53
C LEU A 122 -7.32 6.71 -4.03
N LEU A 123 -6.76 5.58 -3.57
CA LEU A 123 -6.53 5.35 -2.15
C LEU A 123 -5.62 6.43 -1.58
N LEU A 124 -4.64 6.93 -2.32
CA LEU A 124 -3.79 8.07 -1.92
C LEU A 124 -4.53 9.41 -1.96
N ALA A 125 -5.54 9.56 -2.82
CA ALA A 125 -6.45 10.71 -2.83
C ALA A 125 -7.53 10.65 -1.73
N GLY A 126 -7.58 9.57 -0.93
CA GLY A 126 -8.57 9.41 0.15
C GLY A 126 -9.88 8.74 -0.29
N PHE A 127 -9.94 8.26 -1.52
CA PHE A 127 -11.07 7.49 -2.00
C PHE A 127 -10.92 6.03 -1.60
N LEU A 128 -11.60 5.64 -0.52
CA LEU A 128 -11.70 4.24 -0.09
C LEU A 128 -12.96 3.60 -0.70
N PRO A 129 -12.83 2.67 -1.68
CA PRO A 129 -13.98 1.94 -2.21
C PRO A 129 -14.59 1.03 -1.16
N THR A 130 -15.90 0.86 -1.24
CA THR A 130 -16.60 -0.22 -0.53
C THR A 130 -16.14 -1.59 -1.05
N VAL A 131 -16.38 -2.64 -0.26
CA VAL A 131 -16.07 -4.03 -0.67
C VAL A 131 -16.74 -4.38 -2.01
N GLN A 132 -18.00 -3.97 -2.21
CA GLN A 132 -18.73 -4.24 -3.46
C GLN A 132 -18.18 -3.47 -4.66
N GLU A 133 -17.74 -2.21 -4.47
CA GLU A 133 -17.05 -1.45 -5.52
C GLU A 133 -15.72 -2.11 -5.88
N ALA A 134 -14.92 -2.50 -4.89
CA ALA A 134 -13.66 -3.20 -5.11
C ALA A 134 -13.85 -4.53 -5.85
N GLN A 135 -14.83 -5.33 -5.46
CA GLN A 135 -15.15 -6.60 -6.14
C GLN A 135 -15.59 -6.39 -7.59
N ARG A 136 -16.41 -5.38 -7.86
CA ARG A 136 -16.83 -5.03 -9.23
C ARG A 136 -15.63 -4.60 -10.08
N MET A 137 -14.76 -3.73 -9.56
CA MET A 137 -13.53 -3.32 -10.25
C MET A 137 -12.63 -4.53 -10.53
N SER A 138 -12.41 -5.39 -9.55
CA SER A 138 -11.61 -6.61 -9.72
C SER A 138 -12.21 -7.57 -10.76
N ALA A 139 -13.54 -7.71 -10.83
CA ALA A 139 -14.20 -8.54 -11.82
C ALA A 139 -13.98 -8.00 -13.25
N LEU A 140 -14.15 -6.69 -13.45
CA LEU A 140 -13.91 -6.03 -14.73
C LEU A 140 -12.49 -6.24 -15.24
N ILE A 141 -11.50 -6.13 -14.34
CA ILE A 141 -10.08 -6.32 -14.65
C ILE A 141 -9.79 -7.77 -15.04
N LYS A 142 -10.43 -8.74 -14.38
CA LYS A 142 -10.27 -10.17 -14.69
C LYS A 142 -10.89 -10.55 -16.02
N SER A 143 -11.96 -9.88 -16.46
CA SER A 143 -12.67 -10.18 -17.71
C SER A 143 -12.17 -9.44 -18.95
N GLY A 144 -11.30 -8.44 -18.81
CA GLY A 144 -10.85 -7.57 -19.91
C GLY A 144 -9.41 -7.85 -20.37
N THR A 145 -9.07 -7.39 -21.58
CA THR A 145 -7.65 -7.20 -21.98
C THR A 145 -7.04 -6.04 -21.17
N PRO A 146 -5.71 -5.97 -20.95
CA PRO A 146 -5.10 -4.90 -20.14
C PRO A 146 -5.53 -3.48 -20.53
N ALA A 147 -5.65 -3.19 -21.84
CA ALA A 147 -6.10 -1.90 -22.35
C ALA A 147 -7.60 -1.63 -22.11
N GLN A 148 -8.44 -2.67 -22.13
CA GLN A 148 -9.85 -2.56 -21.74
C GLN A 148 -9.99 -2.41 -20.23
N SER A 149 -9.19 -3.12 -19.45
CA SER A 149 -9.19 -3.10 -17.99
C SER A 149 -8.82 -1.72 -17.44
N THR A 150 -7.84 -1.02 -18.03
CA THR A 150 -7.52 0.37 -17.64
C THR A 150 -8.73 1.29 -17.83
N ARG A 151 -9.33 1.31 -19.03
CA ARG A 151 -10.50 2.17 -19.32
C ARG A 151 -11.71 1.85 -18.44
N LEU A 152 -12.00 0.56 -18.24
CA LEU A 152 -13.13 0.13 -17.41
C LEU A 152 -12.93 0.51 -15.94
N VAL A 153 -11.69 0.51 -15.45
CA VAL A 153 -11.38 0.96 -14.10
C VAL A 153 -11.46 2.47 -14.01
N GLU A 154 -10.87 3.23 -14.93
CA GLU A 154 -11.02 4.69 -15.00
C GLU A 154 -12.50 5.10 -14.98
N GLN A 155 -13.34 4.43 -15.76
CA GLN A 155 -14.77 4.72 -15.80
C GLN A 155 -15.50 4.34 -14.50
N ALA A 156 -15.18 3.18 -13.89
CA ALA A 156 -15.74 2.81 -12.59
C ALA A 156 -15.36 3.79 -11.47
N ILE A 157 -14.16 4.38 -11.57
CA ILE A 157 -13.65 5.40 -10.66
C ILE A 157 -14.42 6.70 -10.83
N GLU A 158 -14.55 7.19 -12.06
CA GLU A 158 -15.34 8.38 -12.39
C GLU A 158 -16.78 8.24 -11.92
N ASP A 159 -17.41 7.11 -12.18
CA ASP A 159 -18.77 6.78 -11.73
C ASP A 159 -18.89 6.83 -10.21
N ALA A 160 -17.93 6.26 -9.48
CA ALA A 160 -17.98 6.24 -8.03
C ALA A 160 -17.76 7.64 -7.43
N MET A 161 -16.87 8.44 -8.02
CA MET A 161 -16.67 9.84 -7.64
C MET A 161 -17.92 10.68 -7.92
N ALA A 162 -18.56 10.49 -9.07
CA ALA A 162 -19.79 11.20 -9.45
C ALA A 162 -20.94 10.87 -8.48
N ARG A 163 -21.12 9.60 -8.09
CA ARG A 163 -22.15 9.19 -7.12
C ARG A 163 -21.96 9.84 -5.75
N ARG A 164 -20.72 9.90 -5.26
CA ARG A 164 -20.41 10.54 -3.96
C ARG A 164 -20.62 12.05 -4.01
N ARG A 165 -20.25 12.72 -5.10
CA ARG A 165 -20.53 14.16 -5.30
C ARG A 165 -22.03 14.45 -5.33
N ALA A 166 -22.82 13.54 -5.89
CA ALA A 166 -24.27 13.67 -5.94
C ALA A 166 -24.99 13.31 -4.62
N GLY A 167 -24.26 12.96 -3.56
CA GLY A 167 -24.85 12.53 -2.28
C GLY A 167 -25.64 11.22 -2.38
N ARG A 168 -25.44 10.43 -3.45
CA ARG A 168 -26.23 9.22 -3.69
C ARG A 168 -25.58 8.05 -2.94
N PRO A 169 -26.32 7.34 -2.06
CA PRO A 169 -25.77 6.21 -1.33
C PRO A 169 -25.38 5.09 -2.32
N PRO A 170 -24.38 4.27 -1.97
CA PRO A 170 -24.02 3.11 -2.77
C PRO A 170 -25.23 2.16 -2.87
N PRO A 171 -25.43 1.48 -4.02
CA PRO A 171 -26.49 0.49 -4.14
C PRO A 171 -26.29 -0.61 -3.09
N GLY A 172 -27.28 -0.82 -2.22
CA GLY A 172 -27.22 -1.79 -1.11
C GLY A 172 -27.24 -1.20 0.31
N GLN A 173 -27.30 0.13 0.46
CA GLN A 173 -27.65 0.78 1.74
C GLN A 173 -29.07 1.37 1.68
N ALA A 174 -30.05 0.53 1.36
CA ALA A 174 -31.44 0.78 1.68
C ALA A 174 -31.86 -0.30 2.69
N ASP A 175 -32.11 0.16 3.91
CA ASP A 175 -32.77 -0.48 5.04
C ASP A 175 -32.12 -1.70 5.71
N GLY A 176 -31.74 -1.47 6.97
CA GLY A 176 -31.30 -2.38 8.01
C GLY A 176 -31.02 -1.60 9.28
#